data_AF-A0A2K9EQG4-F1
#
_entry.id   AF-A0A2K9EQG4-F1
#
_cell.length_a   1.000
_cell.length_b   1.000
_cell.length_c   1.000
_cell.angle_alpha   90.00
_cell.angle_beta   90.00
_cell.angle_gamma   90.00
#
_symmetry.space_group_name_H-M   'P 1'
#
loop_
_entity.id
_entity.type
_entity.pdbx_description
1 polymer ?
#
loop_
_entity_poly.entity_id
_entity_poly.type
_entity_poly.pdbx_seq_one_letter_code
_entity_poly.pdbx_strand_id
1 'polypeptide(L)'
;MLLPRSFNDREVATAEPLPAPVAADLRRMMELTAAEGTAAGLGLGAGAGAKTGSAEVGGQEQPDSWFTAYRGDVAAAAVVPEGGHGSEAAGPVVSAVLAAG
;
A
#
# COMPACT_ATOMS: atom_id res chain seq x y z
N MET A 1 -4.92 -11.22 -0.97
CA MET A 1 -4.60 -12.45 -1.73
C MET A 1 -3.09 -12.58 -1.81
N LEU A 2 -2.50 -13.66 -1.31
CA LEU A 2 -1.09 -13.96 -1.55
C LEU A 2 -0.98 -14.45 -3.01
N LEU A 3 -0.21 -13.75 -3.84
CA LEU A 3 -0.03 -14.15 -5.23
C LEU A 3 1.01 -15.29 -5.29
N PRO A 4 0.65 -16.50 -5.75
CA PRO A 4 1.63 -17.56 -5.95
C PRO A 4 2.62 -17.14 -7.03
N ARG A 5 3.86 -17.63 -6.96
CA ARG A 5 4.88 -17.33 -7.99
C ARG A 5 4.43 -17.72 -9.40
N SER A 6 3.48 -18.66 -9.52
CA SER A 6 2.88 -19.10 -10.78
C SER A 6 1.72 -18.23 -11.26
N PHE A 7 1.37 -17.13 -10.56
CA PHE A 7 0.23 -16.28 -10.93
C PHE A 7 0.44 -15.56 -12.27
N ASN A 8 1.70 -15.37 -12.64
CA ASN A 8 2.11 -14.81 -13.93
C ASN A 8 3.49 -15.41 -14.19
N ASP A 9 3.77 -15.93 -15.39
CA ASP A 9 5.06 -16.56 -15.76
C ASP A 9 6.24 -15.57 -15.80
N ARG A 10 6.19 -14.53 -14.96
CA ARG A 10 7.20 -13.49 -14.82
C ARG A 10 8.16 -13.86 -13.71
N GLU A 11 9.42 -13.58 -13.95
CA GLU A 11 10.47 -13.69 -12.95
C GLU A 11 10.15 -12.78 -11.75
N VAL A 12 10.37 -13.30 -10.53
CA VAL A 12 10.18 -12.52 -9.31
C VAL A 12 11.25 -11.44 -9.27
N ALA A 13 10.84 -10.18 -9.21
CA ALA A 13 11.77 -9.06 -9.12
C ALA A 13 12.61 -9.15 -7.84
N THR A 14 13.92 -8.96 -7.97
CA THR A 14 14.86 -8.79 -6.86
C THR A 14 15.22 -7.32 -6.71
N ALA A 15 15.46 -6.87 -5.48
CA ALA A 15 15.89 -5.50 -5.20
C ALA A 15 17.06 -5.49 -4.21
N GLU A 16 18.00 -4.57 -4.40
CA GLU A 16 19.00 -4.25 -3.39
C GLU A 16 18.36 -3.37 -2.29
N PRO A 17 18.70 -3.58 -1.01
CA PRO A 17 18.21 -2.71 0.06
C PRO A 17 18.66 -1.26 -0.16
N LEU A 18 17.74 -0.32 0.08
CA LEU A 18 18.08 1.09 0.12
C LEU A 18 19.13 1.36 1.22
N PRO A 19 20.01 2.37 1.04
CA PRO A 19 20.88 2.83 2.12
C PRO A 19 20.08 3.12 3.39
N ALA A 20 20.61 2.72 4.54
CA ALA A 20 19.89 2.79 5.81
C ALA A 20 19.26 4.17 6.12
N PRO A 21 19.95 5.32 5.86
CA PRO A 21 19.33 6.63 6.06
C PRO A 21 18.11 6.87 5.16
N VAL A 22 18.21 6.50 3.88
CA VAL A 22 17.12 6.67 2.90
C VAL A 22 15.90 5.83 3.29
N ALA A 23 16.14 4.59 3.71
CA ALA A 23 15.07 3.71 4.17
C ALA A 23 14.39 4.25 5.43
N ALA A 24 15.15 4.84 6.36
CA ALA A 24 14.62 5.42 7.59
C ALA A 24 13.76 6.67 7.30
N ASP A 25 14.23 7.57 6.43
CA ASP A 25 13.48 8.77 6.08
C ASP A 25 12.22 8.44 5.26
N LEU A 26 12.30 7.46 4.36
CA LEU A 26 11.12 6.97 3.63
C LEU A 26 10.06 6.40 4.59
N ARG A 27 10.47 5.58 5.56
CA ARG A 27 9.57 5.04 6.59
C ARG A 27 8.92 6.15 7.41
N ARG A 28 9.68 7.17 7.83
CA ARG A 28 9.13 8.33 8.54
C ARG A 28 8.05 9.04 7.72
N MET A 29 8.26 9.25 6.42
CA MET A 29 7.25 9.87 5.56
C MET A 29 5.99 9.00 5.40
N MET A 30 6.17 7.68 5.33
CA MET A 30 5.04 6.73 5.25
C MET A 30 4.27 6.64 6.57
N GLU A 31 4.95 6.70 7.71
CA GLU A 31 4.34 6.75 9.05
C GLU A 31 3.49 8.01 9.22
N LEU A 32 3.98 9.16 8.77
CA LEU A 32 3.19 10.41 8.74
C LEU A 32 1.93 10.26 7.89
N THR A 33 2.04 9.60 6.73
CA THR A 33 0.87 9.35 5.86
C THR A 33 -0.18 8.47 6.56
N ALA A 34 0.25 7.48 7.34
CA ALA A 34 -0.61 6.58 8.10
C ALA A 34 -1.25 7.24 9.33
N ALA A 35 -0.50 8.10 10.02
CA ALA A 35 -0.95 8.74 11.26
C ALA A 35 -1.83 9.97 11.00
N GLU A 36 -1.44 10.80 10.04
CA GLU A 36 -2.00 12.16 9.86
C GLU A 36 -2.39 12.48 8.41
N GLY A 37 -2.01 11.62 7.46
CA GLY A 37 -2.22 11.85 6.03
C GLY A 37 -3.44 11.13 5.45
N THR A 38 -3.36 10.82 4.16
CA THR A 38 -4.45 10.22 3.38
C THR A 38 -4.82 8.80 3.81
N ALA A 39 -4.02 8.14 4.64
CA ALA A 39 -4.33 6.83 5.22
C ALA A 39 -4.84 6.93 6.67
N ALA A 40 -4.94 8.13 7.23
CA ALA A 40 -5.49 8.34 8.57
C ALA A 40 -6.93 7.81 8.64
N GLY A 41 -7.27 7.17 9.77
CA GLY A 41 -8.58 6.58 9.99
C GLY A 41 -8.75 5.12 9.52
N LEU A 42 -7.80 4.56 8.76
CA LEU A 42 -7.84 3.14 8.34
C LEU A 42 -7.45 2.14 9.44
N GLY A 43 -7.02 2.62 10.61
CA GLY A 43 -6.74 1.79 11.77
C GLY A 43 -5.56 0.84 11.60
N LEU A 44 -4.50 1.24 10.89
CA LEU A 44 -3.37 0.36 10.54
C LEU A 44 -2.55 -0.12 11.76
N GLY A 45 -2.61 0.61 12.87
CA GLY A 45 -1.89 0.33 14.11
C GLY A 45 -0.59 1.11 14.26
N ALA A 46 -0.02 1.09 15.47
CA ALA A 46 1.22 1.80 15.78
C ALA A 46 2.42 1.21 15.01
N GLY A 47 3.31 2.09 14.55
CA GLY A 47 4.49 1.70 13.76
C GLY A 47 4.17 1.23 12.33
N ALA A 48 2.94 1.45 11.85
CA ALA A 48 2.58 1.22 10.47
C ALA A 48 2.92 2.43 9.60
N GLY A 49 3.41 2.18 8.39
CA GLY A 49 3.61 3.20 7.36
C GLY A 49 2.76 2.87 6.13
N ALA A 50 2.23 3.90 5.46
CA ALA A 50 1.37 3.73 4.30
C ALA A 50 1.71 4.70 3.17
N LYS A 51 1.31 4.33 1.96
CA LYS A 51 1.17 5.25 0.84
C LYS A 51 -0.08 4.93 0.06
N THR A 52 -0.82 5.99 -0.27
CA THR A 52 -2.03 5.93 -1.10
C THR A 52 -1.75 6.52 -2.46
N GLY A 53 -2.59 6.17 -3.44
CA GLY A 53 -2.82 7.02 -4.58
C GLY A 53 -4.03 6.61 -5.40
N SER A 54 -4.28 7.41 -6.43
CA SER A 54 -5.37 7.27 -7.38
C SER A 54 -4.73 7.31 -8.77
N ALA A 55 -5.04 6.35 -9.63
CA ALA A 55 -4.57 6.36 -11.01
C ALA A 55 -5.72 6.74 -11.94
N GLU A 56 -5.58 7.90 -12.60
CA GLU A 56 -6.56 8.38 -13.58
C GLU A 56 -6.40 7.61 -14.90
N VAL A 57 -7.51 7.09 -15.42
CA VAL A 57 -7.55 6.40 -16.71
C VAL A 57 -8.49 7.16 -17.65
N GLY A 58 -8.01 7.49 -18.85
CA GLY A 58 -8.81 8.22 -19.83
C GLY A 58 -10.09 7.48 -20.19
N GLY A 59 -11.23 8.16 -20.04
CA GLY A 59 -12.56 7.60 -20.34
C GLY A 59 -13.22 6.83 -19.18
N GLN A 60 -12.58 6.76 -18.00
CA GLN A 60 -13.21 6.26 -16.78
C GLN A 60 -13.79 7.40 -15.95
N GLU A 61 -14.90 7.14 -15.26
CA GLU A 61 -15.54 8.12 -14.37
C GLU A 61 -14.90 8.17 -12.98
N GLN A 62 -14.32 7.06 -12.52
CA GLN A 62 -13.64 6.93 -11.24
C GLN A 62 -12.20 6.45 -11.45
N PRO A 63 -11.22 6.99 -10.72
CA PRO A 63 -9.84 6.52 -10.82
C PRO A 63 -9.68 5.12 -10.22
N ASP A 64 -8.61 4.43 -10.60
CA ASP A 64 -8.19 3.20 -9.95
C ASP A 64 -7.58 3.51 -8.57
N SER A 65 -8.09 2.85 -7.54
CA SER A 65 -7.61 2.98 -6.18
C SER A 65 -6.37 2.11 -5.98
N TRP A 66 -5.27 2.66 -5.46
CA TRP A 66 -4.14 1.85 -5.01
C TRP A 66 -3.66 2.24 -3.62
N PHE A 67 -3.20 1.22 -2.90
CA PHE A 67 -2.73 1.38 -1.53
C PHE A 67 -1.63 0.38 -1.23
N THR A 68 -0.59 0.83 -0.52
CA THR A 68 0.45 -0.04 0.05
C THR A 68 0.72 0.36 1.49
N ALA A 69 0.92 -0.61 2.36
CA ALA A 69 1.33 -0.37 3.74
C ALA A 69 2.16 -1.52 4.31
N TYR A 70 2.88 -1.22 5.39
CA TYR A 70 3.58 -2.20 6.20
C TYR A 70 3.22 -2.03 7.67
N ARG A 71 3.38 -3.11 8.44
CA ARG A 71 3.43 -3.09 9.91
C ARG A 71 4.38 -4.19 10.39
N GLY A 72 5.42 -3.80 11.12
CA GLY A 72 6.49 -4.73 11.49
C GLY A 72 7.24 -5.24 10.26
N ASP A 73 7.27 -6.56 10.08
CA ASP A 73 7.90 -7.27 8.97
C ASP A 73 6.94 -7.65 7.84
N VAL A 74 5.65 -7.35 8.00
CA VAL A 74 4.62 -7.63 6.99
C VAL A 74 4.32 -6.39 6.16
N ALA A 75 4.25 -6.56 4.84
CA ALA A 75 3.79 -5.55 3.90
C ALA A 75 2.67 -6.11 3.01
N ALA A 76 1.72 -5.26 2.65
CA ALA A 76 0.61 -5.59 1.78
C ALA A 76 0.27 -4.42 0.84
N ALA A 77 -0.17 -4.76 -0.36
CA ALA A 77 -0.60 -3.81 -1.37
C ALA A 77 -1.85 -4.31 -2.10
N ALA A 78 -2.69 -3.37 -2.54
CA ALA A 78 -3.88 -3.65 -3.33
C ALA A 78 -4.10 -2.58 -4.39
N VAL A 79 -4.71 -2.99 -5.50
CA VAL A 79 -5.24 -2.12 -6.54
C VAL A 79 -6.70 -2.53 -6.76
N VAL A 80 -7.60 -1.56 -6.80
CA VAL A 80 -9.03 -1.75 -7.08
C VAL A 80 -9.39 -0.85 -8.26
N PRO A 81 -9.64 -1.42 -9.45
CA PRO A 81 -10.04 -0.65 -10.62
C PRO A 81 -11.33 0.12 -10.39
N GLU A 82 -11.41 1.35 -10.90
CA GLU A 82 -12.55 2.27 -10.71
C GLU A 82 -12.97 2.41 -9.23
N GLY A 83 -12.00 2.21 -8.33
CA GLY A 83 -12.21 2.13 -6.88
C GLY A 83 -12.11 3.47 -6.15
N GLY A 84 -12.00 4.58 -6.89
CA GLY A 84 -11.86 5.91 -6.32
C GLY A 84 -10.47 6.15 -5.71
N HIS A 85 -10.40 6.95 -4.66
CA HIS A 85 -9.11 7.27 -4.04
C HIS A 85 -8.49 6.05 -3.35
N GLY A 86 -7.16 6.02 -3.25
CA GLY A 86 -6.41 4.90 -2.66
C GLY A 86 -6.90 4.43 -1.29
N SER A 87 -7.39 5.34 -0.45
CA SER A 87 -7.91 5.04 0.89
C SER A 87 -9.37 4.55 0.90
N GLU A 88 -10.12 4.69 -0.20
CA GLU A 88 -11.54 4.37 -0.25
C GLU A 88 -11.79 2.88 -0.45
N ALA A 89 -11.20 2.29 -1.50
CA ALA A 89 -11.37 0.87 -1.81
C ALA A 89 -10.13 0.02 -1.46
N ALA A 90 -8.93 0.42 -1.90
CA ALA A 90 -7.72 -0.37 -1.66
C ALA A 90 -7.23 -0.33 -0.20
N GLY A 91 -7.43 0.81 0.49
CA GLY A 91 -7.06 1.00 1.90
C GLY A 91 -7.66 -0.03 2.86
N PRO A 92 -9.00 -0.21 2.89
CA PRO A 92 -9.64 -1.21 3.74
C PRO A 92 -9.19 -2.63 3.45
N VAL A 93 -8.94 -2.98 2.18
CA VAL A 93 -8.43 -4.30 1.80
C VAL A 93 -7.05 -4.55 2.41
N VAL A 94 -6.14 -3.59 2.30
CA VAL A 94 -4.78 -3.71 2.87
C VAL A 94 -4.83 -3.72 4.40
N SER A 95 -5.65 -2.88 5.02
CA SER A 95 -5.82 -2.85 6.48
C SER A 95 -6.28 -4.21 7.02
N ALA A 96 -7.26 -4.84 6.36
CA ALA A 96 -7.74 -6.17 6.74
C ALA A 96 -6.66 -7.26 6.61
N VAL A 97 -5.84 -7.20 5.55
CA VAL A 97 -4.72 -8.16 5.37
C VAL A 97 -3.67 -7.98 6.45
N LEU A 98 -3.28 -6.73 6.76
CA LEU A 98 -2.33 -6.47 7.84
C LEU A 98 -2.88 -6.88 9.19
N ALA A 99 -4.18 -6.74 9.45
CA ALA A 99 -4.81 -7.17 10.71
C ALA A 99 -4.85 -8.69 10.90
N ALA A 100 -4.76 -9.47 9.82
CA ALA A 100 -4.82 -10.93 9.85
C ALA A 100 -3.46 -11.62 10.05
N GLY A 101 -2.35 -10.88 9.90
CA GLY A 101 -0.98 -11.34 10.16
C GLY A 101 -0.47 -10.85 11.50
#